data_AF-A0A556MT65-F1
#
_entry.id   AF-A0A556MT65-F1
#
_cell.length_a   1.000
_cell.length_b   1.000
_cell.length_c   1.000
_cell.angle_alpha   90.00
_cell.angle_beta   90.00
_cell.angle_gamma   90.00
#
_symmetry.space_group_name_H-M   'P 1'
#
loop_
_entity.id
_entity.type
_entity.pdbx_description
1 polymer ?
#
loop_
_entity_poly.entity_id
_entity_poly.type
_entity_poly.pdbx_seq_one_letter_code
_entity_poly.pdbx_strand_id
1 'polypeptide(L)'
;MSTIILKKLWLCVILLTFTVYAHAQHKLDEIPLLKVEDYKGKIPENAPFPIYTNSRVYFRIDTVIQKDPHQFQVGIKTKVEMYQPGSFWNTALVPENTVQRMLKHEQGHVYIAYIAANLIEKEMLTFTFTDNWRTEVGQKFHELTQKYGKMDGDYDNETMHSRDLAEQEKWNKKLVNMLK
;
A
#
# COMPACT_ATOMS: atom_id res chain seq x y z
N MET A 1 -46.12 59.10 -2.78
CA MET A 1 -46.53 57.68 -2.69
C MET A 1 -45.98 56.93 -3.90
N SER A 2 -45.34 55.79 -3.65
CA SER A 2 -45.06 54.68 -4.58
C SER A 2 -43.91 54.89 -5.58
N THR A 3 -42.94 53.99 -5.79
CA THR A 3 -42.54 52.71 -5.15
C THR A 3 -41.15 52.36 -5.69
N ILE A 4 -40.20 51.98 -4.83
CA ILE A 4 -38.86 51.48 -5.21
C ILE A 4 -38.99 50.00 -5.60
N ILE A 5 -38.61 49.64 -6.83
CA ILE A 5 -38.59 48.25 -7.31
C ILE A 5 -37.27 47.61 -6.89
N LEU A 6 -37.30 46.79 -5.84
CA LEU A 6 -36.18 45.98 -5.39
C LEU A 6 -36.08 44.71 -6.25
N LYS A 7 -35.10 44.64 -7.15
CA LYS A 7 -34.77 43.41 -7.88
C LYS A 7 -34.12 42.41 -6.91
N LYS A 8 -34.85 41.37 -6.50
CA LYS A 8 -34.31 40.23 -5.75
C LYS A 8 -33.39 39.42 -6.67
N LEU A 9 -32.09 39.53 -6.45
CA LEU A 9 -31.09 38.65 -7.05
C LEU A 9 -31.12 37.31 -6.29
N TRP A 10 -31.64 36.26 -6.93
CA TRP A 10 -31.53 34.90 -6.40
C TRP A 10 -30.12 34.39 -6.68
N LEU A 11 -29.28 34.34 -5.64
CA LEU A 11 -27.98 33.67 -5.69
C LEU A 11 -28.21 32.18 -5.46
N CYS A 12 -28.26 31.39 -6.53
CA CYS A 12 -28.15 29.93 -6.43
C CYS A 12 -26.69 29.57 -6.13
N VAL A 13 -26.35 29.44 -4.85
CA VAL A 13 -25.08 28.85 -4.43
C VAL A 13 -25.18 27.34 -4.66
N ILE A 14 -24.72 26.87 -5.81
CA ILE A 14 -24.50 25.44 -6.06
C ILE A 14 -23.20 25.06 -5.35
N LEU A 15 -23.31 24.55 -4.13
CA LEU A 15 -22.23 23.88 -3.42
C LEU A 15 -22.00 22.51 -4.09
N LEU A 16 -21.16 22.49 -5.13
CA LEU A 16 -20.61 21.27 -5.69
C LEU A 16 -19.60 20.69 -4.70
N THR A 17 -20.09 19.86 -3.78
CA THR A 17 -19.22 19.00 -2.97
C THR A 17 -18.63 17.94 -3.89
N PHE A 18 -17.45 18.19 -4.44
CA PHE A 18 -16.65 17.15 -5.05
C PHE A 18 -16.19 16.20 -3.94
N THR A 19 -16.96 15.14 -3.69
CA THR A 19 -16.44 13.96 -3.00
C THR A 19 -15.42 13.32 -3.92
N VAL A 20 -14.13 13.57 -3.66
CA VAL A 20 -13.05 12.83 -4.28
C VAL A 20 -13.16 11.39 -3.76
N TYR A 21 -13.76 10.50 -4.55
CA TYR A 21 -13.60 9.08 -4.36
C TYR A 21 -12.14 8.76 -4.68
N ALA A 22 -11.29 8.72 -3.65
CA ALA A 22 -9.95 8.16 -3.77
C ALA A 22 -10.11 6.66 -3.99
N HIS A 23 -10.19 6.24 -5.25
CA HIS A 23 -10.08 4.84 -5.61
C HIS A 23 -8.65 4.36 -5.31
N ALA A 24 -8.53 3.16 -4.74
CA ALA A 24 -7.25 2.50 -4.57
C ALA A 24 -6.55 2.39 -5.92
N GLN A 25 -5.26 2.75 -5.99
CA GLN A 25 -4.51 2.67 -7.23
C GLN A 25 -4.32 1.22 -7.65
N HIS A 26 -3.91 0.36 -6.71
CA HIS A 26 -3.58 -1.03 -6.99
C HIS A 26 -4.77 -1.92 -6.68
N LYS A 27 -5.20 -2.71 -7.66
CA LYS A 27 -6.31 -3.66 -7.52
C LYS A 27 -5.82 -5.09 -7.53
N LEU A 28 -6.59 -6.00 -6.94
CA LEU A 28 -6.22 -7.40 -6.81
C LEU A 28 -5.84 -8.07 -8.14
N ASP A 29 -6.55 -7.76 -9.22
CA ASP A 29 -6.35 -8.33 -10.56
C ASP A 29 -5.07 -7.84 -11.27
N GLU A 30 -4.47 -6.76 -10.78
CA GLU A 30 -3.24 -6.18 -11.31
C GLU A 30 -1.98 -6.67 -10.57
N ILE A 31 -2.15 -7.38 -9.44
CA ILE A 31 -1.05 -7.85 -8.61
C ILE A 31 -0.44 -9.13 -9.21
N PRO A 32 0.88 -9.16 -9.48
CA PRO A 32 1.53 -10.35 -10.01
C PRO A 32 1.44 -11.52 -9.03
N LEU A 33 1.17 -12.70 -9.58
CA LEU A 33 1.26 -13.96 -8.85
C LEU A 33 2.71 -14.44 -8.84
N LEU A 34 3.22 -14.73 -7.65
CA LEU A 34 4.55 -15.27 -7.45
C LEU A 34 4.67 -16.67 -8.03
N LYS A 35 5.84 -16.96 -8.57
CA LYS A 35 6.28 -18.27 -9.02
C LYS A 35 7.65 -18.59 -8.42
N VAL A 36 8.01 -19.87 -8.41
CA VAL A 36 9.31 -20.31 -7.87
C VAL A 36 10.46 -19.63 -8.63
N GLU A 37 10.30 -19.37 -9.92
CA GLU A 37 11.32 -18.76 -10.78
C GLU A 37 11.57 -17.27 -10.49
N ASP A 38 10.71 -16.62 -9.69
CA ASP A 38 10.89 -15.23 -9.28
C ASP A 38 11.95 -15.07 -8.19
N TYR A 39 12.32 -16.16 -7.50
CA TYR A 39 13.28 -16.18 -6.41
C TYR A 39 14.71 -16.41 -6.93
N LYS A 40 15.40 -15.30 -7.23
CA LYS A 40 16.75 -15.30 -7.84
C LYS A 40 17.85 -14.90 -6.87
N GLY A 41 17.49 -14.53 -5.65
CA GLY A 41 18.42 -14.09 -4.62
C GLY A 41 19.28 -15.23 -4.09
N LYS A 42 20.50 -14.89 -3.69
CA LYS A 42 21.38 -15.82 -3.00
C LYS A 42 20.79 -16.15 -1.63
N ILE A 43 20.74 -17.43 -1.29
CA ILE A 43 20.32 -17.91 0.03
C ILE A 43 21.39 -17.49 1.06
N PRO A 44 21.04 -16.72 2.11
CA PRO A 44 21.96 -16.43 3.21
C PRO A 44 22.40 -17.70 3.95
N GLU A 45 23.65 -17.76 4.41
CA GLU A 45 24.19 -18.94 5.13
C GLU A 45 23.37 -19.32 6.37
N ASN A 46 22.88 -18.31 7.10
CA ASN A 46 22.06 -18.48 8.30
C ASN A 46 20.61 -18.04 8.05
N ALA A 47 20.06 -18.35 6.87
CA ALA A 47 18.67 -18.01 6.55
C ALA A 47 17.71 -18.61 7.61
N PRO A 48 16.91 -17.80 8.32
CA PRO A 48 16.01 -18.29 9.37
C PRO A 48 14.82 -19.09 8.80
N PHE A 49 14.53 -18.91 7.51
CA PHE A 49 13.43 -19.52 6.79
C PHE A 49 13.90 -20.04 5.43
N PRO A 50 13.25 -21.05 4.84
CA PRO A 50 13.65 -21.61 3.55
C PRO A 50 13.22 -20.74 2.36
N ILE A 51 12.36 -19.75 2.57
CA ILE A 51 11.83 -18.85 1.55
C ILE A 51 11.70 -17.44 2.15
N TYR A 52 11.89 -16.40 1.32
CA TYR A 52 11.72 -15.02 1.73
C TYR A 52 11.45 -14.12 0.52
N THR A 53 10.40 -13.29 0.62
CA THR A 53 10.04 -12.30 -0.40
C THR A 53 10.35 -10.89 0.08
N ASN A 54 11.22 -10.18 -0.66
CA ASN A 54 11.56 -8.79 -0.37
C ASN A 54 10.72 -7.86 -1.26
N SER A 55 9.56 -7.41 -0.76
CA SER A 55 8.73 -6.42 -1.45
C SER A 55 9.14 -5.00 -1.07
N ARG A 56 9.19 -4.09 -2.05
CA ARG A 56 9.53 -2.68 -1.87
C ARG A 56 8.44 -1.78 -2.39
N VAL A 57 8.11 -0.74 -1.62
CA VAL A 57 7.19 0.32 -2.03
C VAL A 57 8.02 1.56 -2.37
N TYR A 58 7.87 2.03 -3.60
CA TYR A 58 8.42 3.27 -4.10
C TYR A 58 7.31 4.30 -4.27
N PHE A 59 7.67 5.59 -4.30
CA PHE A 59 6.72 6.64 -4.65
C PHE A 59 7.32 7.63 -5.64
N ARG A 60 6.43 8.32 -6.36
CA ARG A 60 6.72 9.58 -7.05
C ARG A 60 5.70 10.63 -6.64
N ILE A 61 6.11 11.89 -6.65
CA ILE A 61 5.17 13.00 -6.53
C ILE A 61 4.25 13.00 -7.76
N ASP A 62 2.97 13.22 -7.52
CA ASP A 62 1.94 13.22 -8.57
C ASP A 62 1.25 14.57 -8.68
N THR A 63 0.82 15.12 -7.54
CA THR A 63 0.17 16.43 -7.49
C THR A 63 0.75 17.27 -6.36
N VAL A 64 0.83 18.58 -6.59
CA VAL A 64 1.17 19.57 -5.56
C VAL A 64 0.16 20.70 -5.69
N ILE A 65 -0.62 20.91 -4.63
CA ILE A 65 -1.66 21.92 -4.58
C ILE A 65 -1.32 22.85 -3.43
N GLN A 66 -0.98 24.11 -3.72
CA GLN A 66 -0.87 25.13 -2.70
C GLN A 66 -2.29 25.50 -2.22
N LYS A 67 -2.56 25.30 -0.93
CA LYS A 67 -3.83 25.63 -0.30
C LYS A 67 -3.83 27.08 0.17
N ASP A 68 -2.72 27.49 0.79
CA ASP A 68 -2.45 28.82 1.33
C ASP A 68 -0.96 29.16 1.12
N PRO A 69 -0.51 30.42 1.35
CA PRO A 69 0.88 30.82 1.11
C PRO A 69 1.95 29.90 1.70
N HIS A 70 1.65 29.22 2.81
CA HIS A 70 2.57 28.34 3.54
C HIS A 70 2.08 26.90 3.69
N GLN A 71 1.04 26.50 2.93
CA GLN A 71 0.41 25.18 3.07
C GLN A 71 0.22 24.50 1.72
N PHE A 72 0.62 23.24 1.65
CA PHE A 72 0.59 22.42 0.45
C PHE A 72 -0.10 21.08 0.72
N GLN A 73 -0.94 20.65 -0.21
CA GLN A 73 -1.39 19.27 -0.28
C GLN A 73 -0.56 18.58 -1.37
N VAL A 74 0.08 17.46 -1.03
CA VAL A 74 0.93 16.72 -1.97
C VAL A 74 0.40 15.30 -2.14
N GLY A 75 -0.06 14.98 -3.35
CA GLY A 75 -0.42 13.63 -3.73
C GLY A 75 0.79 12.88 -4.28
N ILE A 76 0.85 11.58 -3.99
CA ILE A 76 1.87 10.68 -4.51
C ILE A 76 1.22 9.52 -5.28
N LYS A 77 2.01 8.89 -6.13
CA LYS A 77 1.69 7.60 -6.76
C LYS A 77 2.74 6.59 -6.35
N THR A 78 2.29 5.40 -5.93
CA THR A 78 3.18 4.35 -5.44
C THR A 78 3.42 3.29 -6.50
N LYS A 79 4.54 2.57 -6.36
CA LYS A 79 4.87 1.38 -7.15
C LYS A 79 5.38 0.31 -6.20
N VAL A 80 4.88 -0.90 -6.35
CA VAL A 80 5.37 -2.06 -5.60
C VAL A 80 6.21 -2.93 -6.51
N GLU A 81 7.35 -3.39 -6.02
CA GLU A 81 8.22 -4.32 -6.73
C GLU A 81 8.77 -5.37 -5.78
N MET A 82 8.86 -6.62 -6.24
CA MET A 82 9.67 -7.65 -5.59
C MET A 82 11.14 -7.44 -5.96
N TYR A 83 11.98 -7.20 -4.97
CA TYR A 83 13.43 -7.12 -5.13
C TYR A 83 14.01 -8.54 -5.27
N GLN A 84 14.03 -9.04 -6.51
CA GLN A 84 14.48 -10.41 -6.83
C GLN A 84 15.88 -10.75 -6.28
N PRO A 85 16.90 -9.87 -6.34
CA PRO A 85 18.21 -10.21 -5.78
C PRO A 85 18.22 -10.42 -4.26
N GLY A 86 17.25 -9.86 -3.54
CA GLY A 86 17.08 -10.04 -2.09
C GLY A 86 15.97 -11.01 -1.71
N SER A 87 15.36 -11.70 -2.67
CA SER A 87 14.31 -12.69 -2.44
C SER A 87 14.82 -14.08 -2.82
N PHE A 88 14.76 -15.04 -1.90
CA PHE A 88 15.40 -16.34 -2.08
C PHE A 88 14.45 -17.51 -1.77
N TRP A 89 14.75 -18.66 -2.35
CA TRP A 89 14.10 -19.93 -2.06
C TRP A 89 15.13 -21.06 -2.04
N ASN A 90 15.27 -21.72 -0.89
CA ASN A 90 16.00 -22.97 -0.74
C ASN A 90 15.10 -24.18 -1.00
N THR A 91 14.92 -24.53 -2.27
CA THR A 91 14.03 -25.64 -2.68
C THR A 91 14.47 -27.00 -2.15
N ALA A 92 15.76 -27.19 -1.85
CA ALA A 92 16.30 -28.42 -1.29
C ALA A 92 15.81 -28.71 0.15
N LEU A 93 15.40 -27.68 0.89
CA LEU A 93 14.89 -27.79 2.26
C LEU A 93 13.36 -27.80 2.35
N VAL A 94 12.66 -27.69 1.22
CA VAL A 94 11.20 -27.59 1.15
C VAL A 94 10.62 -28.86 0.56
N PRO A 95 9.87 -29.67 1.35
CA PRO A 95 9.12 -30.79 0.80
C PRO A 95 8.16 -30.34 -0.31
N GLU A 96 8.11 -31.09 -1.41
CA GLU A 96 7.31 -30.75 -2.60
C GLU A 96 5.84 -30.49 -2.26
N ASN A 97 5.26 -31.28 -1.35
CA ASN A 97 3.88 -31.14 -0.91
C ASN A 97 3.61 -29.86 -0.10
N THR A 98 4.64 -29.09 0.29
CA THR A 98 4.51 -27.83 1.02
C THR A 98 4.81 -26.59 0.18
N VAL A 99 5.37 -26.76 -1.02
CA VAL A 99 5.74 -25.67 -1.95
C VAL A 99 4.59 -24.70 -2.18
N GLN A 100 3.42 -25.23 -2.54
CA GLN A 100 2.25 -24.40 -2.83
C GLN A 100 1.75 -23.61 -1.61
N ARG A 101 1.88 -24.19 -0.41
CA ARG A 101 1.51 -23.49 0.82
C ARG A 101 2.47 -22.35 1.12
N MET A 102 3.77 -22.59 0.98
CA MET A 102 4.78 -21.55 1.19
C MET A 102 4.63 -20.42 0.16
N LEU A 103 4.43 -20.76 -1.11
CA LEU A 103 4.22 -19.74 -2.15
C LEU A 103 2.97 -18.89 -1.90
N LYS A 104 1.87 -19.50 -1.42
CA LYS A 104 0.68 -18.75 -1.00
C LYS A 104 0.94 -17.84 0.19
N HIS A 105 1.76 -18.28 1.14
CA HIS A 105 2.13 -17.45 2.28
C HIS A 105 2.93 -16.21 1.84
N GLU A 106 3.93 -16.41 0.99
CA GLU A 106 4.72 -15.34 0.39
C GLU A 106 3.89 -14.39 -0.48
N GLN A 107 2.90 -14.92 -1.21
CA GLN A 107 1.95 -14.09 -1.95
C GLN A 107 1.18 -13.14 -1.01
N GLY A 108 0.92 -13.56 0.23
CA GLY A 108 0.35 -12.72 1.27
C GLY A 108 1.20 -11.48 1.58
N HIS A 109 2.52 -11.64 1.69
CA HIS A 109 3.44 -10.50 1.87
C HIS A 109 3.41 -9.54 0.67
N VAL A 110 3.27 -10.06 -0.55
CA VAL A 110 3.07 -9.20 -1.74
C VAL A 110 1.77 -8.43 -1.62
N TYR A 111 0.66 -9.08 -1.27
CA TYR A 111 -0.63 -8.39 -1.06
C TYR A 111 -0.53 -7.31 0.03
N ILE A 112 0.15 -7.60 1.14
CA ILE A 112 0.38 -6.63 2.22
C ILE A 112 1.14 -5.41 1.69
N ALA A 113 2.19 -5.59 0.88
CA ALA A 113 2.92 -4.47 0.29
C ALA A 113 2.05 -3.59 -0.62
N TYR A 114 1.15 -4.18 -1.43
CA TYR A 114 0.18 -3.44 -2.26
C TYR A 114 -0.90 -2.73 -1.43
N ILE A 115 -1.39 -3.38 -0.37
CA ILE A 115 -2.31 -2.75 0.58
C ILE A 115 -1.64 -1.56 1.27
N ALA A 116 -0.42 -1.72 1.75
CA ALA A 116 0.36 -0.66 2.36
C ALA A 116 0.54 0.51 1.38
N ALA A 117 0.86 0.22 0.11
CA ALA A 117 0.99 1.23 -0.94
C ALA A 117 -0.30 2.05 -1.13
N ASN A 118 -1.46 1.39 -1.21
CA ASN A 118 -2.77 2.05 -1.29
C ASN A 118 -3.08 2.91 -0.05
N LEU A 119 -2.77 2.41 1.15
CA LEU A 119 -2.98 3.12 2.40
C LEU A 119 -2.06 4.34 2.53
N ILE A 120 -0.81 4.22 2.08
CA ILE A 120 0.16 5.32 2.04
C ILE A 120 -0.34 6.43 1.12
N GLU A 121 -0.78 6.12 -0.12
CA GLU A 121 -1.34 7.13 -1.02
C GLU A 121 -2.54 7.86 -0.41
N LYS A 122 -3.47 7.10 0.19
CA LYS A 122 -4.65 7.65 0.81
C LYS A 122 -4.31 8.58 1.96
N GLU A 123 -3.41 8.18 2.85
CA GLU A 123 -3.05 8.99 4.02
C GLU A 123 -2.25 10.23 3.59
N MET A 124 -1.36 10.11 2.61
CA MET A 124 -0.59 11.25 2.06
C MET A 124 -1.49 12.40 1.58
N LEU A 125 -2.63 12.08 0.95
CA LEU A 125 -3.59 13.08 0.49
C LEU A 125 -4.30 13.83 1.63
N THR A 126 -4.27 13.31 2.85
CA THR A 126 -4.90 13.95 4.02
C THR A 126 -3.95 14.91 4.76
N PHE A 127 -2.65 14.87 4.47
CA PHE A 127 -1.68 15.74 5.11
C PHE A 127 -1.62 17.12 4.44
N THR A 128 -1.48 18.13 5.29
CA THR A 128 -1.12 19.48 4.89
C THR A 128 0.35 19.69 5.25
N PHE A 129 1.17 19.87 4.21
CA PHE A 129 2.60 20.09 4.27
C PHE A 129 2.90 21.58 4.33
N THR A 130 4.08 21.93 4.84
CA THR A 130 4.57 23.32 4.87
C THR A 130 5.31 23.68 3.57
N ASP A 131 5.92 24.86 3.53
CA ASP A 131 6.85 25.26 2.46
C ASP A 131 7.99 24.24 2.24
N ASN A 132 8.33 23.44 3.25
CA ASN A 132 9.34 22.37 3.17
C ASN A 132 8.75 21.01 2.73
N TRP A 133 7.62 21.00 2.03
CA TRP A 133 6.91 19.78 1.64
C TRP A 133 7.78 18.72 0.96
N ARG A 134 8.83 19.11 0.22
CA ARG A 134 9.74 18.16 -0.45
C ARG A 134 10.44 17.23 0.54
N THR A 135 10.90 17.78 1.66
CA THR A 135 11.56 17.01 2.73
C THR A 135 10.52 16.25 3.54
N GLU A 136 9.41 16.91 3.88
CA GLU A 136 8.34 16.35 4.71
C GLU A 136 7.66 15.15 4.04
N VAL A 137 7.47 15.18 2.73
CA VAL A 137 6.90 14.04 1.97
C VAL A 137 7.76 12.79 2.12
N GLY A 138 9.09 12.92 2.03
CA GLY A 138 10.00 11.78 2.21
C GLY A 138 9.96 11.22 3.64
N GLN A 139 9.97 12.11 4.63
CA GLN A 139 9.85 11.74 6.04
C GLN A 139 8.52 11.05 6.33
N LYS A 140 7.42 11.62 5.80
CA LYS A 140 6.09 11.07 6.01
C LYS A 140 5.90 9.74 5.32
N PHE A 141 6.39 9.60 4.08
CA PHE A 141 6.38 8.32 3.38
C PHE A 141 7.12 7.24 4.17
N HIS A 142 8.29 7.56 4.74
CA HIS A 142 9.05 6.63 5.57
C HIS A 142 8.28 6.23 6.84
N GLU A 143 7.70 7.18 7.55
CA GLU A 143 6.85 6.93 8.72
C GLU A 143 5.68 6.01 8.39
N LEU A 144 4.96 6.28 7.30
CA LEU A 144 3.82 5.48 6.86
C LEU A 144 4.25 4.08 6.41
N THR A 145 5.40 3.95 5.76
CA THR A 145 5.97 2.65 5.38
C THR A 145 6.26 1.80 6.61
N GLN A 146 6.84 2.37 7.67
CA GLN A 146 7.05 1.66 8.93
C GLN A 146 5.73 1.32 9.63
N LYS A 147 4.77 2.25 9.63
CA LYS A 147 3.44 2.06 10.24
C LYS A 147 2.72 0.87 9.61
N TYR A 148 2.66 0.81 8.28
CA TYR A 148 1.93 -0.22 7.56
C TYR A 148 2.72 -1.52 7.38
N GLY A 149 4.06 -1.46 7.41
CA GLY A 149 4.93 -2.65 7.43
C GLY A 149 4.78 -3.51 8.69
N LYS A 150 4.15 -3.01 9.76
CA LYS A 150 3.80 -3.84 10.93
C LYS A 150 2.86 -4.99 10.58
N MET A 151 2.04 -4.81 9.53
CA MET A 151 1.10 -5.84 9.06
C MET A 151 1.83 -7.11 8.59
N ASP A 152 3.04 -7.00 8.04
CA ASP A 152 3.86 -8.17 7.67
C ASP A 152 4.19 -9.00 8.91
N GLY A 153 4.62 -8.35 9.99
CA GLY A 153 4.96 -9.03 11.24
C GLY A 153 3.73 -9.66 11.92
N ASP A 154 2.59 -8.96 11.93
CA ASP A 154 1.34 -9.52 12.45
C ASP A 154 0.91 -10.75 11.65
N TYR A 155 1.01 -10.70 10.33
CA TYR A 155 0.70 -11.80 9.43
C TYR A 155 1.61 -13.02 9.65
N ASP A 156 2.92 -12.80 9.74
CA ASP A 156 3.89 -13.85 10.06
C ASP A 156 3.60 -14.52 11.40
N ASN A 157 3.37 -13.72 12.45
CA ASN A 157 3.14 -14.20 13.80
C ASN A 157 1.83 -14.98 13.91
N GLU A 158 0.74 -14.43 13.39
CA GLU A 158 -0.60 -15.04 13.50
C GLU A 158 -0.73 -16.30 12.64
N THR A 159 -0.10 -16.35 11.46
CA THR A 159 -0.08 -17.56 10.62
C THR A 159 1.01 -18.56 11.03
N MET A 160 1.81 -18.23 12.04
CA MET A 160 3.00 -18.98 12.45
C MET A 160 3.92 -19.31 11.26
N HIS A 161 4.21 -18.32 10.41
CA HIS A 161 4.94 -18.50 9.15
C HIS A 161 4.37 -19.63 8.29
N SER A 162 3.08 -19.54 7.93
CA SER A 162 2.29 -20.52 7.14
C SER A 162 1.92 -21.85 7.83
N ARG A 163 2.26 -22.03 9.11
CA ARG A 163 2.00 -23.28 9.83
C ARG A 163 0.56 -23.38 10.32
N ASP A 164 -0.07 -22.26 10.68
CA ASP A 164 -1.48 -22.22 11.04
C ASP A 164 -2.35 -21.99 9.78
N LEU A 165 -2.98 -23.06 9.30
CA LEU A 165 -3.81 -23.03 8.10
C LEU A 165 -5.13 -22.27 8.31
N ALA A 166 -5.66 -22.24 9.54
CA ALA A 166 -6.90 -21.55 9.84
C ALA A 166 -6.68 -20.04 9.84
N GLU A 167 -5.61 -19.57 10.48
CA GLU A 167 -5.21 -18.16 10.45
C GLU A 167 -4.78 -17.73 9.06
N GLN A 168 -4.05 -18.58 8.32
CA GLN A 168 -3.71 -18.31 6.92
C GLN A 168 -4.95 -18.03 6.08
N GLU A 169 -6.01 -18.82 6.24
CA GLU A 169 -7.24 -18.62 5.47
C GLU A 169 -8.02 -17.37 5.89
N LYS A 170 -7.99 -17.00 7.18
CA LYS A 170 -8.55 -15.72 7.65
C LYS A 170 -7.81 -14.54 7.03
N TRP A 171 -6.48 -14.60 7.01
CA TRP A 171 -5.65 -13.58 6.36
C TRP A 171 -5.89 -13.51 4.86
N ASN A 172 -5.96 -14.65 4.15
CA ASN A 172 -6.28 -14.67 2.71
C ASN A 172 -7.56 -13.88 2.40
N LYS A 173 -8.64 -14.12 3.17
CA LYS A 173 -9.92 -13.42 3.01
C LYS A 173 -9.80 -11.93 3.33
N LYS A 174 -9.09 -11.59 4.42
CA LYS A 174 -8.85 -10.21 4.85
C LYS A 174 -8.11 -9.42 3.76
N LEU A 175 -6.99 -9.95 3.26
CA LEU A 175 -6.15 -9.30 2.25
C LEU A 175 -6.91 -9.10 0.94
N VAL A 176 -7.63 -10.13 0.47
CA VAL A 176 -8.48 -10.04 -0.73
C VAL A 176 -9.55 -8.95 -0.56
N ASN A 177 -10.19 -8.85 0.61
CA ASN A 177 -11.20 -7.82 0.84
C ASN A 177 -10.62 -6.40 0.92
N MET A 178 -9.36 -6.23 1.34
CA MET A 178 -8.69 -4.93 1.36
C MET A 178 -8.25 -4.46 -0.03
N LEU A 179 -8.18 -5.36 -1.02
CA LEU A 179 -7.75 -5.11 -2.39
C LEU A 179 -8.90 -5.07 -3.41
N LYS A 180 -10.16 -5.19 -2.95
CA LYS A 180 -11.37 -4.99 -3.74
C LYS A 180 -11.78 -3.52 -3.74
#